data_AF-A0A7J7S5B3-F1
#
_entry.id   AF-A0A7J7S5B3-F1
#
_cell.length_a   1.000
_cell.length_b   1.000
_cell.length_c   1.000
_cell.angle_alpha   90.00
_cell.angle_beta   90.00
_cell.angle_gamma   90.00
#
_symmetry.space_group_name_H-M   'P 1'
#
loop_
_entity.id
_entity.type
_entity.pdbx_description
1 polymer ?
#
loop_
_entity_poly.entity_id
_entity_poly.type
_entity_poly.pdbx_seq_one_letter_code
_entity_poly.pdbx_strand_id
1 'polypeptide(L)'
;MDDEQPDSLEGWVPVREALFAEPERHHQLRFLVAWNDAEGKFAVTCHDRTAQRQRQRRREGSARPEGSPPSWAGLLSAAGLRGAHRQLAALWPPLEGCFPPLPPELEAAGGGAWGLWTLVWPARPGPGEAALQELCARLERYLGLAAEGCGGAAVRDALLPADGGAPDCESPRAFRERALRARLAEAGARLQQILQGHERANTMVALMDVYGEEDEVYQELVTVATMFFQYLLKPFRDMREVATS
;
A
#
# COMPACT_ATOMS: atom_id res chain seq x y z
N MET A 1 9.97 42.49 -1.84
CA MET A 1 8.93 41.88 -1.01
C MET A 1 8.22 40.97 -1.97
N ASP A 2 8.61 39.70 -1.99
CA ASP A 2 7.92 38.70 -2.79
C ASP A 2 6.58 38.48 -2.09
N ASP A 3 5.50 38.92 -2.73
CA ASP A 3 4.14 38.64 -2.28
C ASP A 3 3.95 37.12 -2.31
N GLU A 4 3.96 36.47 -1.14
CA GLU A 4 3.54 35.08 -0.99
C GLU A 4 2.10 34.98 -1.51
N GLN A 5 1.96 34.36 -2.69
CA GLN A 5 0.68 34.10 -3.34
C GLN A 5 -0.20 33.30 -2.34
N PRO A 6 -1.34 33.85 -1.90
CA PRO A 6 -2.16 33.23 -0.84
C PRO A 6 -2.76 31.86 -1.25
N ASP A 7 -2.76 31.56 -2.55
CA ASP A 7 -3.21 30.29 -3.12
C ASP A 7 -2.07 29.31 -3.43
N SER A 8 -0.85 29.55 -2.91
CA SER A 8 0.28 28.65 -3.12
C SER A 8 0.01 27.29 -2.46
N LEU A 9 -0.08 26.25 -3.29
CA LEU A 9 -0.20 24.85 -2.84
C LEU A 9 1.17 24.24 -2.49
N GLU A 10 2.23 25.04 -2.35
CA GLU A 10 3.54 24.58 -1.91
C GLU A 10 3.47 24.08 -0.46
N GLY A 11 3.91 22.84 -0.24
CA GLY A 11 3.88 22.18 1.09
C GLY A 11 2.59 21.44 1.42
N TRP A 12 1.55 21.50 0.58
CA TRP A 12 0.31 20.74 0.81
C TRP A 12 0.47 19.26 0.47
N VAL A 13 -0.07 18.39 1.32
CA VAL A 13 -0.04 16.93 1.14
C VAL A 13 -1.47 16.41 1.04
N PRO A 14 -1.82 15.63 -0.01
CA PRO A 14 -3.16 15.10 -0.15
C PRO A 14 -3.45 14.07 0.94
N VAL A 15 -4.60 14.24 1.59
CA VAL A 15 -5.10 13.36 2.64
C VAL A 15 -5.98 12.29 2.01
N ARG A 16 -5.87 11.04 2.48
CA ARG A 16 -6.70 9.94 1.98
C ARG A 16 -8.18 10.19 2.30
N GLU A 17 -9.07 10.06 1.33
CA GLU A 17 -10.51 10.31 1.53
C GLU A 17 -11.17 9.42 2.60
N ALA A 18 -10.58 8.26 2.92
CA ALA A 18 -11.10 7.29 3.87
C ALA A 18 -10.39 7.28 5.22
N LEU A 19 -9.79 8.40 5.65
CA LEU A 19 -9.08 8.49 6.95
C LEU A 19 -9.93 8.05 8.15
N PHE A 20 -11.20 8.43 8.15
CA PHE A 20 -12.12 8.22 9.25
C PHE A 20 -13.13 7.11 8.97
N ALA A 21 -12.91 6.32 7.91
CA ALA A 21 -13.72 5.13 7.71
C ALA A 21 -13.50 4.20 8.90
N GLU A 22 -14.58 3.80 9.58
CA GLU A 22 -14.47 2.91 10.72
C GLU A 22 -13.68 1.66 10.31
N PRO A 23 -12.55 1.34 10.99
CA PRO A 23 -11.83 0.11 10.68
C PRO A 23 -12.79 -1.05 10.95
N GLU A 24 -12.97 -1.94 9.96
CA GLU A 24 -13.85 -3.10 10.13
C GLU A 24 -13.37 -3.85 11.38
N ARG A 25 -14.18 -3.85 12.44
CA ARG A 25 -13.75 -4.20 13.80
C ARG A 25 -13.28 -5.65 13.98
N HIS A 26 -13.37 -6.48 12.93
CA HIS A 26 -13.08 -7.91 13.01
C HIS A 26 -12.46 -8.46 11.73
N HIS A 27 -11.29 -7.94 11.32
CA HIS A 27 -10.46 -8.63 10.33
C HIS A 27 -9.95 -9.96 10.89
N GLN A 28 -10.31 -11.08 10.27
CA GLN A 28 -9.78 -12.40 10.64
C GLN A 28 -8.39 -12.57 10.03
N LEU A 29 -7.38 -12.05 10.72
CA LEU A 29 -5.99 -12.15 10.30
C LEU A 29 -5.43 -13.53 10.61
N ARG A 30 -4.75 -14.13 9.62
CA ARG A 30 -3.96 -15.35 9.79
C ARG A 30 -2.51 -15.05 9.50
N PHE A 31 -1.65 -15.26 10.48
CA PHE A 31 -0.20 -15.13 10.35
C PHE A 31 0.43 -16.48 10.01
N LEU A 32 1.46 -16.45 9.18
CA LEU A 32 2.37 -17.55 8.94
C LEU A 32 3.79 -17.02 9.06
N VAL A 33 4.62 -17.70 9.85
CA VAL A 33 6.01 -17.31 10.09
C VAL A 33 6.89 -18.48 9.68
N ALA A 34 7.88 -18.20 8.85
CA ALA A 34 8.90 -19.17 8.46
C ALA A 34 10.28 -18.55 8.63
N TRP A 35 11.27 -19.39 8.94
CA TRP A 35 12.65 -18.96 8.91
C TRP A 35 13.21 -19.05 7.49
N ASN A 36 13.94 -18.01 7.08
CA ASN A 36 14.68 -17.99 5.83
C ASN A 36 16.18 -18.12 6.13
N ASP A 37 16.74 -19.29 5.85
CA ASP A 37 18.16 -19.59 6.07
C ASP A 37 19.11 -18.75 5.21
N ALA A 38 18.69 -18.34 4.00
CA ALA A 38 19.53 -17.57 3.10
C ALA A 38 19.73 -16.12 3.59
N GLU A 39 18.72 -15.56 4.24
CA GLU A 39 18.70 -14.16 4.71
C GLU A 39 18.93 -14.03 6.23
N GLY A 40 18.89 -15.13 6.97
CA GLY A 40 18.97 -15.11 8.44
C GLY A 40 17.82 -14.35 9.09
N LYS A 41 16.61 -14.41 8.50
CA LYS A 41 15.44 -13.60 8.88
C LYS A 41 14.17 -14.43 8.93
N PHE A 42 13.16 -13.91 9.64
CA PHE A 42 11.81 -14.44 9.66
C PHE A 42 11.00 -13.88 8.49
N ALA A 43 10.53 -14.75 7.60
CA ALA A 43 9.49 -14.43 6.65
C ALA A 43 8.14 -14.46 7.37
N VAL A 44 7.55 -13.28 7.57
CA VAL A 44 6.22 -13.14 8.14
C VAL A 44 5.25 -12.81 7.02
N THR A 45 4.22 -13.62 6.88
CA THR A 45 3.11 -13.37 5.97
C THR A 45 1.81 -13.32 6.75
N CYS A 46 0.90 -12.45 6.33
CA CYS A 46 -0.41 -12.34 6.94
C CYS A 46 -1.47 -12.24 5.85
N HIS A 47 -2.56 -12.96 6.08
CA HIS A 47 -3.71 -13.02 5.21
C HIS A 47 -4.94 -12.50 5.95
N ASP A 48 -5.63 -11.56 5.33
CA ASP A 48 -6.94 -11.14 5.80
C ASP A 48 -8.04 -12.01 5.17
N ARG A 49 -8.59 -12.92 5.99
CA ARG A 49 -9.64 -13.84 5.54
C ARG A 49 -10.97 -13.14 5.26
N THR A 50 -11.28 -12.02 5.91
CA THR A 50 -12.53 -11.28 5.62
C THR A 50 -12.42 -10.61 4.26
N ALA A 51 -11.30 -9.93 3.97
CA ALA A 51 -11.03 -9.35 2.66
C ALA A 51 -10.96 -10.40 1.54
N GLN A 52 -10.37 -11.59 1.81
CA GLN A 52 -10.31 -12.67 0.81
C GLN A 52 -11.71 -13.23 0.47
N ARG A 53 -12.57 -13.44 1.48
CA ARG A 53 -13.95 -13.91 1.29
C ARG A 53 -14.83 -12.87 0.58
N GLN A 54 -14.73 -11.60 0.97
CA GLN A 54 -15.44 -10.52 0.28
C GLN A 54 -15.03 -10.44 -1.19
N ARG A 55 -13.73 -10.57 -1.50
CA ARG A 55 -13.23 -10.61 -2.90
C ARG A 55 -13.73 -11.83 -3.67
N GLN A 56 -13.78 -13.01 -3.05
CA GLN A 56 -14.35 -14.20 -3.69
C GLN A 56 -15.84 -13.99 -4.02
N ARG A 57 -16.61 -13.37 -3.12
CA ARG A 57 -18.01 -13.01 -3.37
C ARG A 57 -18.19 -11.92 -4.43
N ARG A 58 -17.28 -10.93 -4.48
CA ARG A 58 -17.31 -9.82 -5.46
C ARG A 58 -16.72 -10.17 -6.83
N ARG A 59 -16.07 -11.32 -7.00
CA ARG A 59 -15.56 -11.79 -8.30
C ARG A 59 -16.67 -12.05 -9.33
N GLU A 60 -17.94 -12.02 -8.93
CA GLU A 60 -19.10 -12.09 -9.81
C GLU A 60 -19.62 -10.71 -10.29
N GLY A 61 -19.04 -9.59 -9.85
CA GLY A 61 -19.53 -8.27 -10.30
C GLY A 61 -18.64 -7.08 -9.93
N SER A 62 -17.75 -6.72 -10.86
CA SER A 62 -17.07 -5.41 -11.02
C SER A 62 -16.12 -4.88 -9.90
N ALA A 63 -15.03 -4.27 -10.40
CA ALA A 63 -14.05 -3.35 -9.80
C ALA A 63 -13.39 -3.71 -8.44
N ARG A 64 -12.04 -3.79 -8.46
CA ARG A 64 -11.17 -3.84 -7.27
C ARG A 64 -11.27 -2.51 -6.51
N PRO A 65 -11.59 -2.50 -5.20
CA PRO A 65 -11.39 -1.30 -4.39
C PRO A 65 -9.89 -1.05 -4.19
N GLU A 66 -9.48 0.22 -4.27
CA GLU A 66 -8.18 0.75 -3.82
C GLU A 66 -8.13 0.74 -2.28
N GLY A 67 -8.09 -0.45 -1.71
CA GLY A 67 -7.84 -0.68 -0.29
C GLY A 67 -6.48 -1.34 -0.07
N SER A 68 -5.98 -1.35 1.17
CA SER A 68 -4.75 -2.08 1.53
C SER A 68 -4.77 -3.52 0.98
N PRO A 69 -3.63 -4.04 0.50
CA PRO A 69 -3.58 -5.37 -0.07
C PRO A 69 -4.11 -6.41 0.94
N PRO A 70 -4.92 -7.39 0.51
CA PRO A 70 -5.56 -8.37 1.40
C PRO A 70 -4.56 -9.33 2.07
N SER A 71 -3.30 -9.25 1.67
CA SER A 71 -2.20 -10.00 2.24
C SER A 71 -0.95 -9.15 2.25
N TRP A 72 -0.17 -9.26 3.31
CA TRP A 72 1.10 -8.58 3.48
C TRP A 72 2.19 -9.59 3.83
N ALA A 73 3.41 -9.32 3.39
CA ALA A 73 4.56 -10.17 3.56
C ALA A 73 5.80 -9.31 3.80
N GLY A 74 6.62 -9.70 4.77
CA GLY A 74 7.85 -8.99 5.10
C GLY A 74 8.92 -9.92 5.65
N LEU A 75 10.18 -9.53 5.49
CA LEU A 75 11.31 -10.19 6.13
C LEU A 75 11.71 -9.38 7.37
N LEU A 76 11.74 -10.04 8.52
CA LEU A 76 12.01 -9.43 9.81
C LEU A 76 13.22 -10.08 10.46
N SER A 77 14.19 -9.25 10.86
CA SER A 77 15.27 -9.71 11.73
C SER A 77 14.76 -9.94 13.16
N ALA A 78 15.54 -10.69 13.95
CA ALA A 78 15.25 -10.86 15.38
C ALA A 78 15.21 -9.51 16.13
N ALA A 79 16.03 -8.53 15.73
CA ALA A 79 15.97 -7.17 16.26
C ALA A 79 14.68 -6.45 15.83
N GLY A 80 14.27 -6.60 14.56
CA GLY A 80 13.01 -6.06 14.05
C GLY A 80 11.78 -6.56 14.81
N LEU A 81 11.73 -7.87 15.11
CA LEU A 81 10.65 -8.45 15.92
C LEU A 81 10.62 -7.91 17.36
N ARG A 82 11.77 -7.69 17.99
CA ARG A 82 11.83 -7.07 19.33
C ARG A 82 11.39 -5.61 19.28
N GLY A 83 11.74 -4.88 18.23
CA GLY A 83 11.26 -3.51 17.98
C GLY A 83 9.74 -3.46 17.87
N ALA A 84 9.18 -4.32 17.01
CA ALA A 84 7.74 -4.47 16.83
C ALA A 84 7.03 -4.86 18.16
N HIS A 85 7.61 -5.78 18.93
CA HIS A 85 7.08 -6.16 20.24
C HIS A 85 7.00 -4.98 21.21
N ARG A 86 8.03 -4.15 21.32
CA ARG A 86 8.01 -2.96 22.19
C ARG A 86 6.88 -2.00 21.81
N GLN A 87 6.66 -1.79 20.52
CA GLN A 87 5.57 -0.94 20.03
C GLN A 87 4.20 -1.55 20.34
N LEU A 88 4.03 -2.85 20.11
CA LEU A 88 2.75 -3.53 20.37
C LEU A 88 2.45 -3.66 21.86
N ALA A 89 3.47 -3.90 22.70
CA ALA A 89 3.32 -3.92 24.15
C ALA A 89 2.95 -2.54 24.71
N ALA A 90 3.47 -1.45 24.12
CA ALA A 90 3.07 -0.10 24.48
C ALA A 90 1.59 0.20 24.17
N LEU A 91 1.05 -0.41 23.10
CA LEU A 91 -0.36 -0.29 22.73
C LEU A 91 -1.27 -1.24 23.54
N TRP A 92 -0.77 -2.43 23.87
CA TRP A 92 -1.48 -3.46 24.62
C TRP A 92 -0.57 -4.11 25.67
N PRO A 93 -0.54 -3.57 26.91
CA PRO A 93 0.33 -4.04 28.00
C PRO A 93 0.25 -5.55 28.33
N PRO A 94 -0.90 -6.24 28.19
CA PRO A 94 -0.96 -7.69 28.41
C PRO A 94 -0.05 -8.52 27.48
N LEU A 95 0.46 -7.92 26.40
CA LEU A 95 1.34 -8.57 25.44
C LEU A 95 2.79 -8.76 25.94
N GLU A 96 3.20 -8.02 26.99
CA GLU A 96 4.58 -8.03 27.51
C GLU A 96 5.07 -9.44 27.89
N GLY A 97 4.19 -10.26 28.49
CA GLY A 97 4.53 -11.62 28.92
C GLY A 97 4.40 -12.69 27.83
N CYS A 98 3.89 -12.34 26.65
CA CYS A 98 3.55 -13.31 25.60
C CYS A 98 4.63 -13.46 24.52
N PHE A 99 5.66 -12.61 24.53
CA PHE A 99 6.69 -12.62 23.50
C PHE A 99 7.64 -13.81 23.67
N PRO A 100 7.82 -14.67 22.65
CA PRO A 100 8.72 -15.80 22.75
C PRO A 100 10.18 -15.32 22.81
N PRO A 101 11.01 -15.89 23.70
CA PRO A 101 12.42 -15.52 23.78
C PRO A 101 13.12 -15.90 22.48
N LEU A 102 13.73 -14.92 21.82
CA LEU A 102 14.50 -15.11 20.60
C LEU A 102 15.94 -15.50 20.93
N PRO A 103 16.46 -16.65 20.43
CA PRO A 103 17.84 -17.05 20.61
C PRO A 103 18.82 -15.94 20.16
N PRO A 104 19.86 -15.63 20.94
CA PRO A 104 20.87 -14.64 20.56
C PRO A 104 21.65 -15.03 19.30
N GLU A 105 21.70 -16.33 18.97
CA GLU A 105 22.33 -16.85 17.76
C GLU A 105 21.67 -16.31 16.47
N LEU A 106 20.38 -15.98 16.52
CA LEU A 106 19.63 -15.43 15.38
C LEU A 106 19.95 -13.95 15.12
N GLU A 107 20.49 -13.22 16.11
CA GLU A 107 20.93 -11.84 15.92
C GLU A 107 22.25 -11.76 15.17
N ALA A 108 23.16 -12.71 15.41
CA ALA A 108 24.44 -12.80 14.74
C ALA A 108 24.30 -13.23 13.26
N ALA A 109 23.26 -13.99 12.93
CA ALA A 109 22.98 -14.45 11.56
C ALA A 109 22.45 -13.34 10.62
N GLY A 110 21.84 -12.28 11.16
CA GLY A 110 21.25 -11.18 10.37
C GLY A 110 22.22 -10.05 10.00
N GLY A 111 23.48 -10.13 10.45
CA GLY A 111 24.52 -9.15 10.17
C GLY A 111 25.30 -9.52 8.91
N GLY A 112 24.86 -9.03 7.76
CA GLY A 112 25.61 -9.13 6.51
C GLY A 112 26.87 -8.27 6.52
N ALA A 113 27.87 -8.62 7.33
CA ALA A 113 29.22 -8.09 7.24
C ALA A 113 30.15 -8.89 8.18
N TRP A 114 30.97 -9.78 7.59
CA TRP A 114 32.43 -9.90 7.80
C TRP A 114 32.95 -11.33 7.60
N GLY A 115 33.26 -11.69 6.35
CA GLY A 115 33.82 -12.99 5.96
C GLY A 115 35.21 -13.32 6.53
N LEU A 116 35.86 -12.40 7.24
CA LEU A 116 37.11 -12.64 7.98
C LEU A 116 36.87 -12.92 9.48
N TRP A 117 35.85 -12.30 10.08
CA TRP A 117 35.58 -12.40 11.51
C TRP A 117 34.82 -13.69 11.87
N THR A 118 34.17 -14.33 10.89
CA THR A 118 33.60 -15.69 11.02
C THR A 118 34.65 -16.77 11.28
N LEU A 119 35.93 -16.54 10.92
CA LEU A 119 37.05 -17.44 11.21
C LEU A 119 37.60 -17.25 12.64
N VAL A 120 37.52 -16.03 13.16
CA VAL A 120 37.99 -15.66 14.51
C VAL A 120 36.95 -15.99 15.57
N TRP A 121 35.66 -15.81 15.24
CA TRP A 121 34.54 -16.11 16.10
C TRP A 121 33.55 -17.02 15.35
N PRO A 122 33.76 -18.34 15.37
CA PRO A 122 32.85 -19.26 14.68
C PRO A 122 31.44 -19.06 15.23
N ALA A 123 30.50 -18.81 14.33
CA ALA A 123 29.09 -18.71 14.67
C ALA A 123 28.68 -19.96 15.45
N ARG A 124 28.03 -19.77 16.60
CA ARG A 124 27.46 -20.89 17.35
C ARG A 124 26.51 -21.68 16.44
N PRO A 125 26.44 -23.02 16.57
CA PRO A 125 25.48 -23.80 15.81
C PRO A 125 24.09 -23.19 16.03
N GLY A 126 23.44 -22.86 14.91
CA GLY A 126 22.10 -22.29 14.95
C GLY A 126 21.14 -23.23 15.69
N PRO A 127 20.01 -22.71 16.20
CA PRO A 127 18.98 -23.55 16.78
C PRO A 127 18.57 -24.63 15.76
N GLY A 128 18.44 -25.88 16.21
CA GLY A 128 18.02 -26.97 15.33
C GLY A 128 16.66 -26.70 14.67
N GLU A 129 16.42 -27.29 13.49
CA GLU A 129 15.21 -27.05 12.69
C GLU A 129 13.91 -27.18 13.49
N ALA A 130 13.82 -28.19 14.37
CA ALA A 130 12.65 -28.40 15.22
C ALA A 130 12.41 -27.24 16.22
N ALA A 131 13.47 -26.68 16.81
CA ALA A 131 13.37 -25.56 17.73
C ALA A 131 12.95 -24.27 17.00
N LEU A 132 13.39 -24.12 15.75
CA LEU A 132 13.04 -23.00 14.88
C LEU A 132 11.59 -23.07 14.41
N GLN A 133 11.09 -24.27 14.08
CA GLN A 133 9.68 -24.51 13.79
C GLN A 133 8.79 -24.19 14.99
N GLU A 134 9.18 -24.63 16.20
CA GLU A 134 8.44 -24.30 17.43
C GLU A 134 8.46 -22.79 17.72
N LEU A 135 9.58 -22.11 17.45
CA LEU A 135 9.67 -20.66 17.55
C LEU A 135 8.74 -19.96 16.56
N CYS A 136 8.73 -20.39 15.29
CA CYS A 136 7.83 -19.88 14.27
C CYS A 136 6.35 -20.05 14.68
N ALA A 137 5.97 -21.24 15.15
CA ALA A 137 4.61 -21.50 15.63
C ALA A 137 4.22 -20.64 16.85
N ARG A 138 5.18 -20.36 17.76
CA ARG A 138 4.96 -19.43 18.88
C ARG A 138 4.80 -17.99 18.41
N LEU A 139 5.59 -17.56 17.43
CA LEU A 139 5.47 -16.22 16.82
C LEU A 139 4.14 -16.05 16.09
N GLU A 140 3.66 -17.07 15.37
CA GLU A 140 2.33 -17.06 14.74
C GLU A 140 1.21 -16.85 15.77
N ARG A 141 1.25 -17.57 16.89
CA ARG A 141 0.28 -17.40 17.99
C ARG A 141 0.36 -16.02 18.62
N TYR A 142 1.58 -15.53 18.88
CA TYR A 142 1.82 -14.19 19.43
C TYR A 142 1.25 -13.10 18.52
N LEU A 143 1.48 -13.17 17.21
CA LEU A 143 0.96 -12.19 16.25
C LEU A 143 -0.57 -12.26 16.12
N GLY A 144 -1.16 -13.45 16.24
CA GLY A 144 -2.62 -13.61 16.36
C GLY A 144 -3.19 -12.86 17.58
N LEU A 145 -2.60 -13.08 18.76
CA LEU A 145 -3.00 -12.38 19.99
C LEU A 145 -2.80 -10.86 19.89
N ALA A 146 -1.68 -10.42 19.30
CA ALA A 146 -1.42 -9.00 19.07
C ALA A 146 -2.45 -8.37 18.14
N ALA A 147 -2.92 -9.10 17.12
CA ALA A 147 -3.95 -8.62 16.20
C ALA A 147 -5.33 -8.51 16.86
N GLU A 148 -5.65 -9.43 17.78
CA GLU A 148 -6.89 -9.38 18.58
C GLU A 148 -6.91 -8.21 19.55
N GLY A 149 -5.77 -7.88 20.18
CA GLY A 149 -5.64 -6.77 21.15
C GLY A 149 -5.43 -5.40 20.51
N CYS A 150 -4.45 -5.27 19.61
CA CYS A 150 -4.03 -3.98 19.02
C CYS A 150 -4.74 -3.66 17.70
N GLY A 151 -5.40 -4.63 17.07
CA GLY A 151 -5.94 -4.52 15.73
C GLY A 151 -4.90 -4.77 14.62
N GLY A 152 -5.40 -5.16 13.45
CA GLY A 152 -4.56 -5.57 12.31
C GLY A 152 -3.67 -4.49 11.71
N ALA A 153 -4.15 -3.25 11.68
CA ALA A 153 -3.39 -2.11 11.17
C ALA A 153 -2.17 -1.81 12.07
N ALA A 154 -2.35 -1.77 13.39
CA ALA A 154 -1.26 -1.56 14.33
C ALA A 154 -0.19 -2.66 14.25
N VAL A 155 -0.60 -3.92 14.11
CA VAL A 155 0.33 -5.05 13.92
C VAL A 155 1.09 -4.93 12.61
N ARG A 156 0.43 -4.55 11.52
CA ARG A 156 1.10 -4.33 10.22
C ARG A 156 2.11 -3.20 10.34
N ASP A 157 1.73 -2.06 10.89
CA ASP A 157 2.58 -0.86 10.93
C ASP A 157 3.79 -1.07 11.86
N ALA A 158 3.66 -1.90 12.91
CA ALA A 158 4.77 -2.29 13.76
C ALA A 158 5.75 -3.28 13.10
N LEU A 159 5.26 -4.16 12.21
CA LEU A 159 6.07 -5.18 11.53
C LEU A 159 6.66 -4.70 10.20
N LEU A 160 5.94 -3.84 9.49
CA LEU A 160 6.35 -3.21 8.24
C LEU A 160 6.10 -1.71 8.39
N PRO A 161 6.99 -0.99 9.10
CA PRO A 161 6.91 0.46 9.13
C PRO A 161 6.98 0.96 7.69
N ALA A 162 5.96 1.72 7.27
CA ALA A 162 5.95 2.32 5.95
C ALA A 162 7.18 3.23 5.80
N ASP A 163 7.80 3.24 4.62
CA ASP A 163 8.91 4.15 4.32
C ASP A 163 8.41 5.60 4.43
N GLY A 164 8.66 6.25 5.58
CA GLY A 164 8.62 7.70 5.82
C GLY A 164 7.33 8.47 5.55
N GLY A 165 6.26 7.83 5.06
CA GLY A 165 4.97 8.47 4.81
C GLY A 165 4.06 8.43 6.03
N ALA A 166 3.45 9.56 6.40
CA ALA A 166 2.32 9.54 7.33
C ALA A 166 1.23 8.61 6.76
N PRO A 167 0.67 7.68 7.57
CA PRO A 167 -0.30 6.66 7.10
C PRO A 167 -1.58 7.27 6.51
N ASP A 168 -1.80 8.55 6.79
CA ASP A 168 -2.95 9.35 6.42
C ASP A 168 -2.77 10.10 5.08
N CYS A 169 -1.54 10.19 4.59
CA CYS A 169 -1.21 10.93 3.39
C CYS A 169 -1.19 10.00 2.17
N GLU A 170 -1.90 10.38 1.12
CA GLU A 170 -1.78 9.71 -0.18
C GLU A 170 -0.50 10.19 -0.89
N SER A 171 0.12 9.31 -1.69
CA SER A 171 1.23 9.76 -2.53
C SER A 171 0.74 10.84 -3.52
N PRO A 172 1.51 11.93 -3.77
CA PRO A 172 1.12 12.97 -4.72
C PRO A 172 0.86 12.44 -6.13
N ARG A 173 1.53 11.33 -6.49
CA ARG A 173 1.33 10.64 -7.76
C ARG A 173 -0.05 10.00 -7.84
N ALA A 174 -0.43 9.20 -6.84
CA ALA A 174 -1.72 8.53 -6.82
C ALA A 174 -2.88 9.54 -6.82
N PHE A 175 -2.76 10.62 -6.04
CA PHE A 175 -3.72 11.72 -6.05
C PHE A 175 -3.87 12.36 -7.45
N ARG A 176 -2.74 12.73 -8.09
CA ARG A 176 -2.76 13.33 -9.44
C ARG A 176 -3.34 12.39 -10.49
N GLU A 177 -2.96 11.11 -10.43
CA GLU A 177 -3.46 10.08 -11.34
C GLU A 177 -4.98 9.91 -11.20
N ARG A 178 -5.47 9.84 -9.96
CA ARG A 178 -6.92 9.77 -9.66
C ARG A 178 -7.66 11.01 -10.14
N ALA A 179 -7.14 12.20 -9.86
CA ALA A 179 -7.75 13.46 -10.29
C ALA A 179 -7.85 13.57 -11.82
N LEU A 180 -6.79 13.19 -12.54
CA LEU A 180 -6.81 13.18 -14.01
C LEU A 180 -7.77 12.12 -14.57
N ARG A 181 -7.84 10.93 -13.95
CA ARG A 181 -8.85 9.92 -14.33
C ARG A 181 -10.27 10.40 -14.10
N ALA A 182 -10.53 11.06 -12.98
CA ALA A 182 -11.85 11.61 -12.68
C ALA A 182 -12.27 12.66 -13.72
N ARG A 183 -11.35 13.59 -14.05
CA ARG A 183 -11.59 14.58 -15.12
C ARG A 183 -11.84 13.94 -16.48
N LEU A 184 -11.11 12.88 -16.83
CA LEU A 184 -11.30 12.13 -18.08
C LEU A 184 -12.67 11.44 -18.10
N ALA A 185 -13.07 10.82 -16.99
CA ALA A 185 -14.39 10.20 -16.86
C ALA A 185 -15.52 11.22 -16.97
N GLU A 186 -15.35 12.39 -16.37
CA GLU A 186 -16.32 13.49 -16.43
C GLU A 186 -16.45 14.05 -17.85
N ALA A 187 -15.34 14.33 -18.53
CA ALA A 187 -15.34 14.76 -19.93
C ALA A 187 -15.97 13.71 -20.86
N GLY A 188 -15.69 12.42 -20.62
CA GLY A 188 -16.31 11.33 -21.37
C GLY A 188 -17.82 11.24 -21.12
N ALA A 189 -18.28 11.44 -19.88
CA ALA A 189 -19.70 11.46 -19.54
C ALA A 189 -20.43 12.66 -20.18
N ARG A 190 -19.80 13.84 -20.22
CA ARG A 190 -20.34 15.02 -20.94
C ARG A 190 -20.54 14.73 -22.43
N LEU A 191 -19.54 14.13 -23.09
CA LEU A 191 -19.67 13.74 -24.49
C LEU A 191 -20.81 12.73 -24.69
N GLN A 192 -20.92 11.72 -23.84
CA GLN A 192 -22.02 10.75 -23.89
C GLN A 192 -23.40 11.42 -23.72
N GLN A 193 -23.50 12.46 -22.89
CA GLN A 193 -24.74 13.21 -22.69
C GLN A 193 -25.16 13.97 -23.95
N ILE A 194 -24.21 14.62 -24.65
CA ILE A 194 -24.47 15.31 -25.94
C ILE A 194 -24.88 14.30 -27.02
N LEU A 195 -24.19 13.16 -27.08
CA LEU A 195 -24.52 12.07 -28.00
C LEU A 195 -25.95 11.53 -27.80
N GLN A 196 -26.43 11.44 -26.55
CA GLN A 196 -27.83 11.12 -26.27
C GLN A 196 -28.81 12.24 -26.68
N GLY A 197 -28.33 13.48 -26.73
CA GLY A 197 -29.09 14.65 -27.21
C GLY A 197 -29.42 14.58 -28.71
N HIS A 198 -28.59 13.91 -29.52
CA HIS A 198 -28.85 13.70 -30.96
C HIS A 198 -30.20 13.03 -31.21
N GLU A 199 -30.60 12.07 -30.36
CA GLU A 199 -31.89 11.37 -30.49
C GLU A 199 -33.11 12.29 -30.28
N ARG A 200 -32.92 13.46 -29.66
CA ARG A 200 -33.97 14.42 -29.31
C ARG A 200 -34.06 15.60 -30.29
N ALA A 201 -33.07 15.77 -31.17
CA ALA A 201 -33.02 16.86 -32.13
C ALA A 201 -33.93 16.58 -33.34
N ASN A 202 -35.07 17.28 -33.43
CA ASN A 202 -36.09 17.05 -34.46
C ASN A 202 -35.99 17.99 -35.67
N THR A 203 -35.02 18.92 -35.68
CA THR A 203 -34.83 19.89 -36.77
C THR A 203 -33.38 19.94 -37.21
N MET A 204 -33.16 20.26 -38.49
CA MET A 204 -31.80 20.35 -39.06
C MET A 204 -30.93 21.40 -38.35
N VAL A 205 -31.53 22.52 -37.93
CA VAL A 205 -30.83 23.57 -37.18
C VAL A 205 -30.41 23.07 -35.79
N ALA A 206 -31.31 22.39 -35.06
CA ALA A 206 -30.97 21.82 -33.76
C ALA A 206 -29.87 20.76 -33.86
N LEU A 207 -29.86 19.98 -34.96
CA LEU A 207 -28.80 19.00 -35.20
C LEU A 207 -27.45 19.67 -35.48
N MET A 208 -27.43 20.76 -36.25
CA MET A 208 -26.21 21.57 -36.46
C MET A 208 -25.66 22.12 -35.15
N ASP A 209 -26.53 22.63 -34.27
CA ASP A 209 -26.13 23.16 -32.97
C ASP A 209 -25.50 22.05 -32.10
N VAL A 210 -26.12 20.85 -32.06
CA VAL A 210 -25.60 19.69 -31.33
C VAL A 210 -24.24 19.23 -31.86
N TYR A 211 -24.01 19.24 -33.19
CA TYR A 211 -22.70 18.92 -33.76
C TYR A 211 -21.62 19.95 -33.39
N GLY A 212 -21.99 21.23 -33.25
CA GLY A 212 -21.08 22.26 -32.77
C GLY A 212 -20.65 21.99 -31.33
N GLU A 213 -21.63 21.72 -30.45
CA GLU A 213 -21.37 21.37 -29.05
C GLU A 213 -20.58 20.06 -28.91
N GLU A 214 -20.83 19.08 -29.77
CA GLU A 214 -20.08 17.82 -29.81
C GLU A 214 -18.60 18.06 -30.09
N ASP A 215 -18.27 18.90 -31.08
CA ASP A 215 -16.87 19.19 -31.42
C ASP A 215 -16.13 19.88 -30.27
N GLU A 216 -16.78 20.84 -29.61
CA GLU A 216 -16.22 21.54 -28.44
C GLU A 216 -15.92 20.57 -27.28
N VAL A 217 -16.88 19.71 -26.93
CA VAL A 217 -16.70 18.73 -25.83
C VAL A 217 -15.74 17.62 -26.23
N TYR A 218 -15.71 17.22 -27.49
CA TYR A 218 -14.73 16.26 -28.00
C TYR A 218 -13.30 16.83 -27.89
N GLN A 219 -13.09 18.09 -28.27
CA GLN A 219 -11.81 18.77 -28.10
C GLN A 219 -11.38 18.83 -26.63
N GLU A 220 -12.32 19.09 -25.72
CA GLU A 220 -12.05 19.06 -24.28
C GLU A 220 -11.61 17.66 -23.82
N LEU A 221 -12.32 16.61 -24.23
CA LEU A 221 -11.98 15.22 -23.91
C LEU A 221 -10.58 14.86 -24.42
N VAL A 222 -10.28 15.20 -25.67
CA VAL A 222 -8.95 14.97 -26.27
C VAL A 222 -7.86 15.70 -25.48
N THR A 223 -8.12 16.93 -25.05
CA THR A 223 -7.19 17.73 -24.25
C THR A 223 -6.91 17.06 -22.90
N VAL A 224 -7.96 16.68 -22.17
CA VAL A 224 -7.82 16.01 -20.86
C VAL A 224 -7.14 14.65 -21.01
N ALA A 225 -7.50 13.87 -22.03
CA ALA A 225 -6.85 12.59 -22.34
C ALA A 225 -5.35 12.78 -22.63
N THR A 226 -5.00 13.80 -23.41
CA THR A 226 -3.61 14.14 -23.74
C THR A 226 -2.82 14.47 -22.47
N MET A 227 -3.37 15.31 -21.58
CA MET A 227 -2.74 15.62 -20.30
C MET A 227 -2.50 14.37 -19.45
N PHE A 228 -3.49 13.47 -19.38
CA PHE A 228 -3.38 12.22 -18.64
C PHE A 228 -2.30 11.29 -19.20
N PHE A 229 -2.28 11.06 -20.52
CA PHE A 229 -1.27 10.19 -21.14
C PHE A 229 0.13 10.79 -21.05
N GLN A 230 0.28 12.11 -21.23
CA GLN A 230 1.56 12.78 -21.03
C GLN A 230 2.07 12.61 -19.60
N TYR A 231 1.18 12.70 -18.61
CA TYR A 231 1.53 12.46 -17.21
C TYR A 231 2.01 11.02 -16.98
N LEU A 232 1.32 10.02 -17.53
CA LEU A 232 1.72 8.60 -17.43
C LEU A 232 3.05 8.30 -18.12
N LEU A 233 3.34 8.97 -19.23
CA LEU A 233 4.56 8.77 -20.01
C LEU A 233 5.78 9.46 -19.40
N LYS A 234 5.58 10.48 -18.56
CA LYS A 234 6.67 11.31 -18.01
C LYS A 234 7.77 10.49 -17.33
N PRO A 235 7.51 9.53 -16.43
CA PRO A 235 8.58 8.76 -15.77
C PRO A 235 9.47 7.99 -16.75
N PHE A 236 8.92 7.51 -17.87
CA PHE A 236 9.69 6.82 -18.89
C PHE A 236 10.58 7.78 -19.69
N ARG A 237 10.10 9.01 -19.92
CA ARG A 237 10.89 10.07 -20.56
C ARG A 237 12.05 10.47 -19.66
N ASP A 238 11.75 10.72 -18.39
CA ASP A 238 12.74 11.12 -17.38
C ASP A 238 13.82 10.01 -17.22
N MET A 239 13.44 8.73 -17.16
CA MET A 239 14.40 7.62 -17.14
C MET A 239 15.29 7.57 -18.38
N ARG A 240 14.72 7.82 -19.56
CA ARG A 240 15.47 7.83 -20.82
C ARG A 240 16.48 8.97 -20.85
N GLU A 241 16.09 10.16 -20.38
CA GLU A 241 16.95 11.34 -20.31
C GLU A 241 18.16 11.07 -19.41
N VAL A 242 17.94 10.50 -18.22
CA VAL A 242 19.00 10.12 -17.27
C VAL A 242 19.93 9.04 -17.82
N ALA A 243 19.43 8.09 -18.61
CA ALA A 243 20.27 7.06 -19.22
C ALA A 243 21.14 7.58 -20.38
N THR A 244 20.78 8.73 -20.96
CA THR A 244 21.51 9.37 -22.07
C THR A 244 22.43 10.51 -21.64
N SER A 245 22.38 10.92 -20.36
CA SER A 245 23.27 11.93 -19.76
C SER A 245 24.51 11.30 -19.15
#